data_AF-A0A1J5JIG1-F1
#
_entry.id   AF-A0A1J5JIG1-F1
#
_cell.length_a   1.000
_cell.length_b   1.000
_cell.length_c   1.000
_cell.angle_alpha   90.00
_cell.angle_beta   90.00
_cell.angle_gamma   90.00
#
_symmetry.space_group_name_H-M   'P 1'
#
loop_
_entity.id
_entity.type
_entity.pdbx_description
1 polymer ?
#
loop_
_entity_poly.entity_id
_entity_poly.type
_entity_poly.pdbx_seq_one_letter_code
_entity_poly.pdbx_strand_id
1 'polypeptide(L)'
;MDYKPVKTFGELEVKSLDDFVYGIAPHPVKAKNGMVIGAGTVYPEINMTLPPMNIEESTMPEVRRQYAEMIEGILKRARDLYAPGIIVELELLPETTMKPEWGIEINKILRDKMHEYEDKYGLKSLLRCTPNDTREILRPPLMKRGELLENMFITFEKCAEDGADILSIESTGGKEVHDEALVTCNIRKAIFALGVLGVRDMRFLWSNIVRIAERTGAIAGGDTACGFANTALALAEQGMIPRVFAAVDRVATIPRSLVAFEMGAIGPDKDCGYEGPYMKAIAGVPISMEGKTAACAHLSAIGNIAACVCDMWSNESVQNVKLLSAPAPVVSTEQLIYDCRLMNEAAADGRSFALKMRDWLAASDSRLDPQAYVLRPDIVLEISQELVKEKDAFIATKKAAALAAEVIKRGLARGEVQVSSREKKWLDIISSQIETIPDDWEEFWYEIQKELDLEKFRPEEYDLEVIMARGASAGN
;
A
#
# COMPACT_ATOMS: atom_id res chain seq x y z
N MET A 1 17.78 -6.93 -18.37
CA MET A 1 18.26 -6.03 -17.31
C MET A 1 18.06 -6.78 -16.01
N ASP A 2 19.06 -6.94 -15.16
CA ASP A 2 18.94 -7.79 -13.95
C ASP A 2 18.07 -7.19 -12.83
N TYR A 3 17.33 -6.09 -13.09
CA TYR A 3 16.48 -5.33 -12.14
C TYR A 3 17.01 -5.32 -10.70
N LYS A 4 18.31 -5.06 -10.53
CA LYS A 4 18.98 -5.09 -9.23
C LYS A 4 18.61 -3.84 -8.42
N PRO A 5 18.42 -3.97 -7.08
CA PRO A 5 18.27 -2.83 -6.18
C PRO A 5 19.31 -1.73 -6.43
N VAL A 6 18.87 -0.46 -6.46
CA VAL A 6 19.74 0.71 -6.52
C VAL A 6 20.11 1.22 -5.12
N LYS A 7 19.30 0.88 -4.11
CA LYS A 7 19.55 1.09 -2.68
C LYS A 7 19.23 -0.19 -1.91
N THR A 8 19.92 -0.42 -0.79
CA THR A 8 19.60 -1.48 0.17
C THR A 8 19.54 -0.89 1.58
N PHE A 9 18.79 -1.54 2.48
CA PHE A 9 18.53 -1.05 3.84
C PHE A 9 19.13 -2.01 4.87
N GLY A 10 20.32 -1.68 5.38
CA GLY A 10 21.05 -2.50 6.36
C GLY A 10 20.87 -2.06 7.82
N GLU A 11 20.18 -0.95 8.06
CA GLU A 11 19.85 -0.41 9.37
C GLU A 11 18.52 0.35 9.31
N LEU A 12 17.90 0.56 10.48
CA LEU A 12 16.70 1.40 10.58
C LEU A 12 17.03 2.87 10.34
N GLU A 13 16.18 3.56 9.60
CA GLU A 13 16.26 5.02 9.44
C GLU A 13 15.64 5.73 10.66
N VAL A 14 14.64 5.10 11.30
CA VAL A 14 14.09 5.55 12.58
C VAL A 14 14.85 4.92 13.74
N LYS A 15 15.62 5.72 14.48
CA LYS A 15 16.58 5.24 15.49
C LYS A 15 15.98 5.00 16.87
N SER A 16 14.82 5.59 17.18
CA SER A 16 14.18 5.45 18.49
C SER A 16 12.67 5.50 18.38
N LEU A 17 11.99 4.92 19.39
CA LEU A 17 10.53 5.00 19.48
C LEU A 17 10.06 6.46 19.57
N ASP A 18 10.82 7.35 20.22
CA ASP A 18 10.43 8.75 20.34
C ASP A 18 10.50 9.50 19.01
N ASP A 19 11.30 9.03 18.04
CA ASP A 19 11.36 9.60 16.69
C ASP A 19 10.26 9.05 15.77
N PHE A 20 9.52 8.04 16.23
CA PHE A 20 8.52 7.35 15.45
C PHE A 20 7.11 7.87 15.75
N VAL A 21 6.74 8.96 15.08
CA VAL A 21 5.48 9.69 15.29
C VAL A 21 4.97 10.26 13.96
N TYR A 22 3.66 10.53 13.89
CA TYR A 22 3.03 11.11 12.71
C TYR A 22 3.65 12.45 12.30
N GLY A 23 3.56 12.76 11.02
CA GLY A 23 4.00 14.00 10.39
C GLY A 23 5.51 14.13 10.21
N ILE A 24 6.33 13.26 10.81
CA ILE A 24 7.79 13.33 10.76
C ILE A 24 8.37 12.06 10.17
N ALA A 25 9.11 12.16 9.07
CA ALA A 25 9.87 11.09 8.46
C ALA A 25 11.37 11.46 8.38
N PRO A 26 12.31 10.50 8.51
CA PRO A 26 13.75 10.76 8.34
C PRO A 26 14.12 11.43 7.00
N HIS A 27 13.44 11.06 5.91
CA HIS A 27 13.67 11.55 4.55
C HIS A 27 12.40 12.23 4.01
N PRO A 28 12.09 13.47 4.46
CA PRO A 28 10.91 14.18 4.01
C PRO A 28 10.96 14.49 2.51
N VAL A 29 9.80 14.47 1.86
CA VAL A 29 9.67 14.70 0.41
C VAL A 29 9.17 16.11 0.14
N LYS A 30 9.94 16.87 -0.63
CA LYS A 30 9.58 18.23 -1.04
C LYS A 30 9.01 18.24 -2.45
N ALA A 31 7.78 18.73 -2.59
CA ALA A 31 7.12 18.92 -3.87
C ALA A 31 7.45 20.27 -4.52
N LYS A 32 7.16 20.40 -5.82
CA LYS A 32 7.46 21.60 -6.64
C LYS A 32 6.77 22.87 -6.13
N ASN A 33 5.56 22.77 -5.60
CA ASN A 33 4.81 23.88 -4.99
C ASN A 33 5.23 24.22 -3.54
N GLY A 34 6.30 23.57 -3.05
CA GLY A 34 6.86 23.78 -1.72
C GLY A 34 6.08 23.17 -0.57
N MET A 35 5.10 22.29 -0.83
CA MET A 35 4.65 21.34 0.21
C MET A 35 5.82 20.41 0.57
N VAL A 36 5.93 20.06 1.85
CA VAL A 36 6.96 19.13 2.35
C VAL A 36 6.29 18.08 3.23
N ILE A 37 6.28 16.84 2.76
CA ILE A 37 5.60 15.72 3.40
C ILE A 37 6.59 15.01 4.33
N GLY A 38 6.18 14.72 5.56
CA GLY A 38 7.04 14.15 6.59
C GLY A 38 7.96 15.16 7.30
N ALA A 39 7.68 16.47 7.21
CA ALA A 39 8.47 17.54 7.82
C ALA A 39 7.73 18.30 8.95
N GLY A 40 6.85 17.62 9.67
CA GLY A 40 6.15 18.11 10.87
C GLY A 40 4.69 18.52 10.65
N THR A 41 4.14 18.37 9.44
CA THR A 41 2.71 18.61 9.14
C THR A 41 2.12 17.34 8.54
N VAL A 42 1.04 16.84 9.13
CA VAL A 42 0.20 15.80 8.54
C VAL A 42 -0.78 16.45 7.58
N TYR A 43 -0.85 15.92 6.36
CA TYR A 43 -1.74 16.44 5.31
C TYR A 43 -2.92 15.49 5.02
N PRO A 44 -4.12 16.02 4.74
CA PRO A 44 -5.23 15.20 4.26
C PRO A 44 -4.96 14.73 2.83
N GLU A 45 -5.23 13.46 2.56
CA GLU A 45 -5.25 12.85 1.22
C GLU A 45 -6.67 12.39 0.92
N ILE A 46 -7.33 12.97 -0.07
CA ILE A 46 -8.67 12.57 -0.49
C ILE A 46 -8.57 11.68 -1.73
N ASN A 47 -9.16 10.49 -1.64
CA ASN A 47 -9.35 9.60 -2.76
C ASN A 47 -10.86 9.42 -3.01
N MET A 48 -11.23 9.32 -4.28
CA MET A 48 -12.60 9.43 -4.76
C MET A 48 -12.80 8.51 -5.95
N THR A 49 -14.01 8.00 -6.11
CA THR A 49 -14.38 7.17 -7.25
C THR A 49 -15.74 7.56 -7.79
N LEU A 50 -16.04 7.07 -8.99
CA LEU A 50 -17.31 7.32 -9.65
C LEU A 50 -18.47 6.66 -8.87
N PRO A 51 -19.68 7.25 -8.93
CA PRO A 51 -20.87 6.51 -8.52
C PRO A 51 -21.05 5.28 -9.43
N PRO A 52 -21.88 4.28 -9.06
CA PRO A 52 -22.12 3.11 -9.90
C PRO A 52 -22.57 3.49 -11.32
N MET A 53 -21.68 3.31 -12.30
CA MET A 53 -21.90 3.60 -13.72
C MET A 53 -20.96 2.77 -14.59
N ASN A 54 -21.35 2.54 -15.85
CA ASN A 54 -20.44 1.95 -16.83
C ASN A 54 -19.44 3.00 -17.33
N ILE A 55 -18.24 2.55 -17.66
CA ILE A 55 -17.20 3.38 -18.26
C ILE A 55 -16.98 2.90 -19.70
N GLU A 56 -17.62 3.62 -20.61
CA GLU A 56 -17.52 3.39 -22.04
C GLU A 56 -17.54 4.73 -22.77
N GLU A 57 -17.25 4.72 -24.07
CA GLU A 57 -17.16 5.95 -24.87
C GLU A 57 -18.42 6.82 -24.77
N SER A 58 -19.59 6.18 -24.69
CA SER A 58 -20.90 6.85 -24.56
C SER A 58 -21.07 7.59 -23.22
N THR A 59 -20.44 7.12 -22.15
CA THR A 59 -20.57 7.65 -20.78
C THR A 59 -19.42 8.57 -20.38
N MET A 60 -18.32 8.63 -21.14
CA MET A 60 -17.19 9.50 -20.83
C MET A 60 -17.55 10.98 -20.61
N PRO A 61 -18.54 11.60 -21.31
CA PRO A 61 -18.98 12.96 -20.97
C PRO A 61 -19.47 13.09 -19.52
N GLU A 62 -20.18 12.08 -19.01
CA GLU A 62 -20.66 12.04 -17.64
C GLU A 62 -19.52 11.77 -16.64
N VAL A 63 -18.59 10.87 -16.98
CA VAL A 63 -17.37 10.63 -16.19
C VAL A 63 -16.61 11.93 -15.95
N ARG A 64 -16.36 12.71 -17.02
CA ARG A 64 -15.69 14.02 -16.94
C ARG A 64 -16.44 15.00 -16.04
N ARG A 65 -17.77 15.05 -16.15
CA ARG A 65 -18.62 15.91 -15.30
C ARG A 65 -18.50 15.53 -13.82
N GLN A 66 -18.54 14.24 -13.50
CA GLN A 66 -18.42 13.73 -12.13
C GLN A 66 -17.08 14.14 -11.49
N TYR A 67 -15.95 13.90 -12.17
CA TYR A 67 -14.64 14.30 -11.66
C TYR A 67 -14.50 15.81 -11.50
N ALA A 68 -15.02 16.62 -12.45
CA ALA A 68 -15.02 18.07 -12.35
C ALA A 68 -15.82 18.59 -11.14
N GLU A 69 -16.97 17.96 -10.84
CA GLU A 69 -17.79 18.31 -9.68
C GLU A 69 -17.14 17.91 -8.35
N MET A 70 -16.55 16.71 -8.29
CA MET A 70 -15.83 16.24 -7.10
C MET A 70 -14.69 17.20 -6.74
N ILE A 71 -13.80 17.50 -7.69
CA ILE A 71 -12.62 18.31 -7.41
C ILE A 71 -12.94 19.76 -7.03
N GLU A 72 -13.96 20.36 -7.66
CA GLU A 72 -14.44 21.70 -7.29
C GLU A 72 -14.93 21.70 -5.83
N GLY A 73 -15.73 20.70 -5.44
CA GLY A 73 -16.25 20.58 -4.07
C GLY A 73 -15.15 20.35 -3.04
N ILE A 74 -14.21 19.46 -3.35
CA ILE A 74 -13.04 19.11 -2.51
C ILE A 74 -12.20 20.36 -2.23
N LEU A 75 -11.74 21.05 -3.29
CA LEU A 75 -10.84 22.20 -3.14
C LEU A 75 -11.52 23.39 -2.49
N LYS A 76 -12.80 23.62 -2.81
CA LYS A 76 -13.61 24.61 -2.11
C LYS A 76 -13.64 24.33 -0.61
N ARG A 77 -13.88 23.07 -0.22
CA ARG A 77 -13.98 22.72 1.21
C ARG A 77 -12.62 22.80 1.91
N ALA A 78 -11.55 22.34 1.27
CA ALA A 78 -10.20 22.46 1.78
C ALA A 78 -9.82 23.93 2.05
N ARG A 79 -10.13 24.83 1.12
CA ARG A 79 -9.93 26.27 1.30
C ARG A 79 -10.80 26.83 2.44
N ASP A 80 -12.10 26.52 2.44
CA ASP A 80 -13.05 27.05 3.44
C ASP A 80 -12.69 26.60 4.87
N LEU A 81 -11.94 25.49 5.01
CA LEU A 81 -11.43 24.97 6.26
C LEU A 81 -9.95 25.30 6.51
N TYR A 82 -9.33 26.18 5.71
CA TYR A 82 -7.94 26.60 5.90
C TYR A 82 -6.95 25.42 5.96
N ALA A 83 -7.14 24.40 5.12
CA ALA A 83 -6.21 23.29 5.05
C ALA A 83 -4.79 23.81 4.70
N PRO A 84 -3.72 23.33 5.38
CA PRO A 84 -2.35 23.77 5.10
C PRO A 84 -1.84 23.30 3.72
N GLY A 85 -2.54 22.33 3.14
CA GLY A 85 -2.34 21.73 1.83
C GLY A 85 -3.27 20.52 1.72
N ILE A 86 -3.49 19.99 0.53
CA ILE A 86 -4.28 18.78 0.31
C ILE A 86 -3.68 17.93 -0.78
N ILE A 87 -3.65 16.62 -0.58
CA ILE A 87 -3.33 15.67 -1.63
C ILE A 87 -4.64 15.12 -2.18
N VAL A 88 -4.75 15.07 -3.49
CA VAL A 88 -5.87 14.45 -4.20
C VAL A 88 -5.30 13.22 -4.88
N GLU A 89 -5.79 12.05 -4.50
CA GLU A 89 -5.44 10.80 -5.16
C GLU A 89 -6.48 10.49 -6.23
N LEU A 90 -5.98 10.28 -7.45
CA LEU A 90 -6.71 9.71 -8.56
C LEU A 90 -6.30 8.25 -8.72
N GLU A 91 -7.07 7.38 -8.09
CA GLU A 91 -7.03 5.96 -8.39
C GLU A 91 -7.88 5.67 -9.64
N LEU A 92 -7.21 5.26 -10.71
CA LEU A 92 -7.86 5.05 -11.99
C LEU A 92 -8.59 3.72 -11.99
N LEU A 93 -9.84 3.73 -12.43
CA LEU A 93 -10.62 2.52 -12.64
C LEU A 93 -10.04 1.69 -13.80
N PRO A 94 -10.23 0.36 -13.83
CA PRO A 94 -9.60 -0.52 -14.81
C PRO A 94 -9.77 -0.05 -16.26
N GLU A 95 -10.97 0.35 -16.65
CA GLU A 95 -11.29 0.83 -18.01
C GLU A 95 -10.47 2.07 -18.39
N THR A 96 -10.22 2.95 -17.42
CA THR A 96 -9.46 4.20 -17.62
C THR A 96 -7.94 4.00 -17.63
N THR A 97 -7.46 2.83 -17.21
CA THR A 97 -6.06 2.41 -17.38
C THR A 97 -5.88 1.57 -18.65
N MET A 98 -6.86 0.71 -18.98
CA MET A 98 -6.87 -0.06 -20.23
C MET A 98 -6.97 0.84 -21.47
N LYS A 99 -7.62 2.01 -21.36
CA LYS A 99 -7.65 3.06 -22.38
C LYS A 99 -7.01 4.33 -21.82
N PRO A 100 -5.68 4.49 -21.99
CA PRO A 100 -4.93 5.58 -21.36
C PRO A 100 -5.51 6.97 -21.62
N GLU A 101 -6.10 7.20 -22.80
CA GLU A 101 -6.71 8.47 -23.17
C GLU A 101 -7.77 8.93 -22.15
N TRP A 102 -8.53 8.01 -21.56
CA TRP A 102 -9.56 8.34 -20.58
C TRP A 102 -8.96 8.71 -19.23
N GLY A 103 -7.96 7.96 -18.75
CA GLY A 103 -7.25 8.27 -17.50
C GLY A 103 -6.52 9.61 -17.57
N ILE A 104 -5.88 9.90 -18.70
CA ILE A 104 -5.16 11.16 -18.96
C ILE A 104 -6.14 12.35 -18.94
N GLU A 105 -7.29 12.23 -19.59
CA GLU A 105 -8.33 13.28 -19.58
C GLU A 105 -8.83 13.57 -18.15
N ILE A 106 -9.05 12.54 -17.34
CA ILE A 106 -9.51 12.70 -15.94
C ILE A 106 -8.43 13.38 -15.11
N ASN A 107 -7.18 12.92 -15.20
CA ASN A 107 -6.02 13.54 -14.54
C ASN A 107 -5.94 15.04 -14.85
N LYS A 108 -6.08 15.40 -16.12
CA LYS A 108 -6.06 16.79 -16.57
C LYS A 108 -7.20 17.63 -15.97
N ILE A 109 -8.41 17.10 -15.90
CA ILE A 109 -9.56 17.80 -15.28
C ILE A 109 -9.26 18.15 -13.82
N LEU A 110 -8.72 17.21 -13.06
CA LEU A 110 -8.37 17.43 -11.67
C LEU A 110 -7.26 18.49 -11.57
N ARG A 111 -6.19 18.31 -12.37
CA ARG A 111 -5.01 19.16 -12.30
C ARG A 111 -5.29 20.61 -12.68
N ASP A 112 -6.02 20.84 -13.77
CA ASP A 112 -6.38 22.18 -14.23
C ASP A 112 -7.17 22.93 -13.14
N LYS A 113 -8.07 22.24 -12.43
CA LYS A 113 -8.82 22.84 -11.32
C LYS A 113 -7.96 23.11 -10.08
N MET A 114 -7.04 22.21 -9.75
CA MET A 114 -6.08 22.40 -8.65
C MET A 114 -5.21 23.63 -8.87
N HIS A 115 -4.72 23.83 -10.10
CA HIS A 115 -3.98 25.04 -10.48
C HIS A 115 -4.81 26.31 -10.35
N GLU A 116 -6.09 26.29 -10.78
CA GLU A 116 -6.99 27.45 -10.60
C GLU A 116 -7.09 27.85 -9.12
N TYR A 117 -7.20 26.88 -8.21
CA TYR A 117 -7.31 27.13 -6.78
C TYR A 117 -6.00 27.63 -6.15
N GLU A 118 -4.87 27.11 -6.60
CA GLU A 118 -3.55 27.59 -6.20
C GLU A 118 -3.35 29.05 -6.64
N ASP A 119 -3.59 29.38 -7.91
CA ASP A 119 -3.42 30.72 -8.47
C ASP A 119 -4.35 31.75 -7.82
N LYS A 120 -5.61 31.37 -7.58
CA LYS A 120 -6.66 32.28 -7.10
C LYS A 120 -6.67 32.46 -5.58
N TYR A 121 -6.35 31.40 -4.84
CA TYR A 121 -6.52 31.38 -3.37
C TYR A 121 -5.25 30.99 -2.61
N GLY A 122 -4.17 30.60 -3.29
CA GLY A 122 -2.95 30.10 -2.66
C GLY A 122 -3.10 28.72 -2.00
N LEU A 123 -4.17 27.98 -2.30
CA LEU A 123 -4.37 26.63 -1.76
C LEU A 123 -3.38 25.67 -2.42
N LYS A 124 -2.37 25.23 -1.68
CA LYS A 124 -1.43 24.23 -2.16
C LYS A 124 -2.10 22.87 -2.27
N SER A 125 -1.85 22.17 -3.37
CA SER A 125 -2.34 20.81 -3.55
C SER A 125 -1.39 19.95 -4.40
N LEU A 126 -1.43 18.64 -4.21
CA LEU A 126 -0.65 17.66 -4.99
C LEU A 126 -1.58 16.61 -5.57
N LEU A 127 -1.35 16.21 -6.81
CA LEU A 127 -2.11 15.14 -7.47
C LEU A 127 -1.29 13.84 -7.44
N ARG A 128 -1.79 12.81 -6.77
CA ARG A 128 -1.26 11.46 -6.88
C ARG A 128 -2.02 10.72 -7.99
N CYS A 129 -1.28 10.12 -8.92
CA CYS A 129 -1.84 9.25 -9.95
C CYS A 129 -1.53 7.79 -9.60
N THR A 130 -2.59 7.00 -9.44
CA THR A 130 -2.54 5.58 -9.12
C THR A 130 -3.29 4.78 -10.19
N PRO A 131 -2.64 4.46 -11.33
CA PRO A 131 -3.20 3.52 -12.31
C PRO A 131 -3.50 2.16 -11.67
N ASN A 132 -4.67 1.60 -11.96
CA ASN A 132 -4.99 0.23 -11.56
C ASN A 132 -4.08 -0.76 -12.28
N ASP A 133 -3.59 -1.78 -11.57
CA ASP A 133 -2.76 -2.82 -12.18
C ASP A 133 -3.62 -3.79 -13.01
N THR A 134 -3.96 -3.36 -14.22
CA THR A 134 -4.83 -4.11 -15.14
C THR A 134 -4.23 -5.42 -15.63
N ARG A 135 -2.95 -5.71 -15.36
CA ARG A 135 -2.29 -6.96 -15.77
C ARG A 135 -2.99 -8.20 -15.20
N GLU A 136 -3.65 -8.07 -14.04
CA GLU A 136 -4.41 -9.16 -13.38
C GLU A 136 -5.71 -9.56 -14.11
N ILE A 137 -6.20 -8.74 -15.05
CA ILE A 137 -7.45 -9.01 -15.78
C ILE A 137 -7.28 -10.22 -16.70
N LEU A 138 -6.09 -10.40 -17.27
CA LEU A 138 -5.76 -11.60 -18.04
C LEU A 138 -5.50 -12.76 -17.08
N ARG A 139 -6.10 -13.92 -17.38
CA ARG A 139 -5.92 -15.15 -16.59
C ARG A 139 -5.44 -16.29 -17.49
N PRO A 140 -4.20 -16.79 -17.33
CA PRO A 140 -3.17 -16.30 -16.40
C PRO A 140 -2.54 -14.95 -16.85
N PRO A 141 -2.05 -14.13 -15.90
CA PRO A 141 -1.58 -12.78 -16.17
C PRO A 141 -0.27 -12.75 -16.98
N LEU A 142 -0.05 -11.64 -17.69
CA LEU A 142 1.21 -11.31 -18.37
C LEU A 142 1.86 -10.14 -17.63
N MET A 143 2.77 -10.41 -16.71
CA MET A 143 3.32 -9.38 -15.83
C MET A 143 4.39 -8.51 -16.51
N LYS A 144 5.13 -9.04 -17.48
CA LYS A 144 6.28 -8.35 -18.10
C LYS A 144 6.08 -7.92 -19.55
N ARG A 145 4.89 -8.14 -20.12
CA ARG A 145 4.61 -7.85 -21.54
C ARG A 145 3.13 -7.68 -21.81
N GLY A 146 2.83 -7.14 -22.99
CA GLY A 146 1.48 -7.05 -23.52
C GLY A 146 0.84 -5.68 -23.32
N GLU A 147 -0.28 -5.49 -24.01
CA GLU A 147 -0.96 -4.20 -24.15
C GLU A 147 -1.37 -3.59 -22.81
N LEU A 148 -1.82 -4.38 -21.84
CA LEU A 148 -2.23 -3.89 -20.52
C LEU A 148 -1.07 -3.23 -19.74
N LEU A 149 0.12 -3.84 -19.80
CA LEU A 149 1.32 -3.26 -19.20
C LEU A 149 1.75 -1.99 -19.94
N GLU A 150 1.73 -2.01 -21.28
CA GLU A 150 2.08 -0.86 -22.11
C GLU A 150 1.16 0.33 -21.85
N ASN A 151 -0.15 0.10 -21.78
CA ASN A 151 -1.16 1.12 -21.50
C ASN A 151 -1.00 1.70 -20.10
N MET A 152 -0.69 0.88 -19.11
CA MET A 152 -0.37 1.34 -17.76
C MET A 152 0.85 2.28 -17.74
N PHE A 153 1.94 1.94 -18.44
CA PHE A 153 3.12 2.82 -18.53
C PHE A 153 2.85 4.11 -19.30
N ILE A 154 2.07 4.05 -20.39
CA ILE A 154 1.61 5.25 -21.11
C ILE A 154 0.81 6.16 -20.17
N THR A 155 -0.08 5.58 -19.36
CA THR A 155 -0.90 6.32 -18.40
C THR A 155 -0.03 7.02 -17.35
N PHE A 156 0.94 6.32 -16.75
CA PHE A 156 1.92 6.92 -15.84
C PHE A 156 2.67 8.09 -16.47
N GLU A 157 3.26 7.87 -17.65
CA GLU A 157 4.08 8.88 -18.32
C GLU A 157 3.27 10.12 -18.67
N LYS A 158 2.09 9.94 -19.28
CA LYS A 158 1.26 11.05 -19.74
C LYS A 158 0.60 11.81 -18.59
N CYS A 159 0.12 11.12 -17.55
CA CYS A 159 -0.41 11.80 -16.37
C CYS A 159 0.68 12.62 -15.65
N ALA A 160 1.90 12.10 -15.57
CA ALA A 160 3.04 12.82 -15.00
C ALA A 160 3.45 14.04 -15.82
N GLU A 161 3.48 13.92 -17.16
CA GLU A 161 3.71 15.06 -18.07
C GLU A 161 2.62 16.14 -17.92
N ASP A 162 1.37 15.74 -17.70
CA ASP A 162 0.23 16.63 -17.46
C ASP A 162 0.16 17.20 -16.03
N GLY A 163 1.12 16.85 -15.17
CA GLY A 163 1.28 17.48 -13.85
C GLY A 163 0.79 16.66 -12.67
N ALA A 164 0.63 15.33 -12.80
CA ALA A 164 0.61 14.46 -11.63
C ALA A 164 1.93 14.59 -10.87
N ASP A 165 1.83 14.88 -9.57
CA ASP A 165 2.98 15.15 -8.72
C ASP A 165 3.60 13.87 -8.16
N ILE A 166 2.77 12.87 -7.83
CA ILE A 166 3.18 11.60 -7.20
C ILE A 166 2.66 10.43 -8.04
N LEU A 167 3.51 9.43 -8.30
CA LEU A 167 3.16 8.20 -9.01
C LEU A 167 3.13 7.03 -8.03
N SER A 168 2.06 6.24 -8.07
CA SER A 168 1.86 5.08 -7.19
C SER A 168 1.09 3.96 -7.91
N ILE A 169 1.09 2.76 -7.35
CA ILE A 169 0.34 1.62 -7.87
C ILE A 169 0.09 0.60 -6.77
N GLU A 170 -0.98 -0.18 -6.91
CA GLU A 170 -1.24 -1.37 -6.10
C GLU A 170 -0.94 -2.60 -6.94
N SER A 171 0.34 -2.97 -7.03
CA SER A 171 0.75 -3.98 -8.00
C SER A 171 0.40 -5.41 -7.58
N THR A 172 0.14 -6.27 -8.56
CA THR A 172 -0.53 -7.58 -8.37
C THR A 172 0.39 -8.78 -8.58
N GLY A 173 1.69 -8.58 -8.80
CA GLY A 173 2.65 -9.66 -9.01
C GLY A 173 2.64 -10.74 -7.92
N GLY A 174 2.26 -11.96 -8.27
CA GLY A 174 2.17 -13.12 -7.39
C GLY A 174 0.79 -13.35 -6.76
N LYS A 175 -0.18 -12.46 -7.01
CA LYS A 175 -1.52 -12.52 -6.43
C LYS A 175 -2.25 -13.82 -6.77
N GLU A 176 -2.04 -14.35 -7.97
CA GLU A 176 -2.64 -15.60 -8.43
C GLU A 176 -2.27 -16.82 -7.56
N VAL A 177 -1.09 -16.81 -6.93
CA VAL A 177 -0.67 -17.82 -5.96
C VAL A 177 -1.10 -17.44 -4.54
N HIS A 178 -1.06 -16.15 -4.21
CA HIS A 178 -1.46 -15.66 -2.88
C HIS A 178 -2.95 -15.83 -2.60
N ASP A 179 -3.84 -15.58 -3.56
CA ASP A 179 -5.28 -15.78 -3.42
C ASP A 179 -5.61 -17.23 -3.00
N GLU A 180 -4.92 -18.22 -3.60
CA GLU A 180 -5.05 -19.63 -3.20
C GLU A 180 -4.52 -19.87 -1.78
N ALA A 181 -3.41 -19.22 -1.44
CA ALA A 181 -2.81 -19.26 -0.10
C ALA A 181 -3.77 -18.74 0.97
N LEU A 182 -4.49 -17.65 0.70
CA LEU A 182 -5.48 -17.07 1.62
C LEU A 182 -6.65 -18.02 1.86
N VAL A 183 -7.27 -18.52 0.79
CA VAL A 183 -8.42 -19.44 0.87
C VAL A 183 -8.09 -20.71 1.67
N THR A 184 -6.83 -21.15 1.62
CA THR A 184 -6.36 -22.36 2.32
C THR A 184 -5.60 -22.08 3.62
N CYS A 185 -5.38 -20.80 3.97
CA CYS A 185 -4.52 -20.37 5.08
C CYS A 185 -3.13 -21.04 5.04
N ASN A 186 -2.55 -21.14 3.85
CA ASN A 186 -1.26 -21.77 3.58
C ASN A 186 -0.15 -20.71 3.55
N ILE A 187 0.56 -20.55 4.66
CA ILE A 187 1.60 -19.51 4.77
C ILE A 187 2.82 -19.81 3.88
N ARG A 188 3.06 -21.07 3.50
CA ARG A 188 4.14 -21.43 2.56
C ARG A 188 3.88 -20.82 1.19
N LYS A 189 2.66 -20.98 0.66
CA LYS A 189 2.24 -20.39 -0.61
C LYS A 189 2.26 -18.85 -0.55
N ALA A 190 1.84 -18.26 0.58
CA ALA A 190 1.89 -16.81 0.76
C ALA A 190 3.34 -16.27 0.76
N ILE A 191 4.26 -16.92 1.49
CA ILE A 191 5.68 -16.55 1.50
C ILE A 191 6.32 -16.69 0.11
N PHE A 192 5.98 -17.74 -0.64
CA PHE A 192 6.44 -17.89 -2.03
C PHE A 192 5.91 -16.75 -2.91
N ALA A 193 4.60 -16.49 -2.86
CA ALA A 193 3.97 -15.43 -3.64
C ALA A 193 4.59 -14.05 -3.34
N LEU A 194 4.81 -13.72 -2.07
CA LEU A 194 5.34 -12.42 -1.67
C LEU A 194 6.85 -12.30 -1.90
N GLY A 195 7.63 -13.25 -1.35
CA GLY A 195 9.08 -13.18 -1.28
C GLY A 195 9.81 -13.61 -2.55
N VAL A 196 9.13 -14.32 -3.46
CA VAL A 196 9.70 -14.80 -4.74
C VAL A 196 9.04 -14.10 -5.91
N LEU A 197 7.72 -14.23 -6.06
CA LEU A 197 7.01 -13.70 -7.23
C LEU A 197 6.86 -12.16 -7.15
N GLY A 198 6.29 -11.68 -6.04
CA GLY A 198 6.05 -10.26 -5.80
C GLY A 198 7.32 -9.42 -5.82
N VAL A 199 8.39 -9.88 -5.18
CA VAL A 199 9.71 -9.18 -5.24
C VAL A 199 10.21 -9.02 -6.68
N ARG A 200 10.08 -10.04 -7.53
CA ARG A 200 10.54 -9.98 -8.93
C ARG A 200 9.70 -9.04 -9.77
N ASP A 201 8.38 -9.09 -9.61
CA ASP A 201 7.48 -8.15 -10.29
C ASP A 201 7.73 -6.70 -9.85
N MET A 202 7.81 -6.47 -8.54
CA MET A 202 8.11 -5.16 -7.96
C MET A 202 9.41 -4.57 -8.50
N ARG A 203 10.48 -5.38 -8.61
CA ARG A 203 11.76 -4.94 -9.17
C ARG A 203 11.62 -4.50 -10.62
N PHE A 204 10.91 -5.28 -11.43
CA PHE A 204 10.62 -4.95 -12.83
C PHE A 204 9.80 -3.66 -12.94
N LEU A 205 8.69 -3.58 -12.22
CA LEU A 205 7.70 -2.53 -12.33
C LEU A 205 8.25 -1.20 -11.81
N TRP A 206 8.80 -1.17 -10.59
CA TRP A 206 9.32 0.04 -9.99
C TRP A 206 10.57 0.59 -10.68
N SER A 207 11.39 -0.28 -11.30
CA SER A 207 12.45 0.21 -12.19
C SER A 207 11.91 1.07 -13.33
N ASN A 208 10.74 0.74 -13.88
CA ASN A 208 10.12 1.49 -14.95
C ASN A 208 9.44 2.77 -14.43
N ILE A 209 8.68 2.66 -13.33
CA ILE A 209 7.98 3.81 -12.71
C ILE A 209 8.98 4.88 -12.27
N VAL A 210 10.08 4.49 -11.62
CA VAL A 210 11.14 5.43 -11.21
C VAL A 210 11.75 6.13 -12.42
N ARG A 211 12.04 5.43 -13.52
CA ARG A 211 12.53 6.06 -14.75
C ARG A 211 11.54 7.06 -15.34
N ILE A 212 10.24 6.77 -15.27
CA ILE A 212 9.20 7.71 -15.70
C ILE A 212 9.23 8.95 -14.80
N ALA A 213 9.23 8.77 -13.48
CA ALA A 213 9.26 9.85 -12.50
C ALA A 213 10.51 10.76 -12.69
N GLU A 214 11.69 10.17 -12.87
CA GLU A 214 12.94 10.91 -13.14
C GLU A 214 12.86 11.76 -14.41
N ARG A 215 12.29 11.23 -15.48
CA ARG A 215 12.18 11.91 -16.78
C ARG A 215 11.15 13.04 -16.76
N THR A 216 10.04 12.88 -16.06
CA THR A 216 8.95 13.89 -15.98
C THR A 216 9.13 14.84 -14.79
N GLY A 217 10.03 14.51 -13.87
CA GLY A 217 10.23 15.20 -12.61
C GLY A 217 9.05 15.02 -11.64
N ALA A 218 8.26 13.95 -11.79
CA ALA A 218 7.29 13.52 -10.79
C ALA A 218 8.00 12.82 -9.63
N ILE A 219 7.29 12.62 -8.53
CA ILE A 219 7.76 11.88 -7.36
C ILE A 219 7.40 10.41 -7.55
N ALA A 220 8.39 9.52 -7.50
CA ALA A 220 8.14 8.09 -7.34
C ALA A 220 7.69 7.84 -5.89
N GLY A 221 6.38 7.67 -5.69
CA GLY A 221 5.74 7.57 -4.37
C GLY A 221 6.03 6.23 -3.68
N GLY A 222 5.09 5.28 -3.80
CA GLY A 222 5.22 3.93 -3.27
C GLY A 222 4.15 2.99 -3.82
N ASP A 223 4.19 1.75 -3.35
CA ASP A 223 3.29 0.65 -3.73
C ASP A 223 2.58 0.12 -2.49
N THR A 224 1.57 -0.71 -2.66
CA THR A 224 0.99 -1.47 -1.54
C THR A 224 0.79 -2.91 -1.89
N ALA A 225 0.91 -3.76 -0.87
CA ALA A 225 0.44 -5.13 -0.95
C ALA A 225 -1.08 -5.22 -0.72
N CYS A 226 -1.86 -4.25 -1.24
CA CYS A 226 -3.32 -4.18 -1.05
C CYS A 226 -4.00 -5.46 -1.56
N GLY A 227 -3.70 -5.86 -2.80
CA GLY A 227 -4.19 -7.10 -3.39
C GLY A 227 -3.84 -8.38 -2.63
N PHE A 228 -2.97 -8.30 -1.61
CA PHE A 228 -2.52 -9.40 -0.76
C PHE A 228 -3.06 -9.23 0.66
N ALA A 229 -2.43 -8.37 1.45
CA ALA A 229 -2.72 -8.26 2.88
C ALA A 229 -4.04 -7.52 3.18
N ASN A 230 -4.53 -6.63 2.29
CA ASN A 230 -5.88 -6.07 2.46
C ASN A 230 -6.96 -7.09 2.08
N THR A 231 -6.69 -7.96 1.10
CA THR A 231 -7.54 -9.14 0.84
C THR A 231 -7.59 -10.03 2.08
N ALA A 232 -6.46 -10.32 2.73
CA ALA A 232 -6.40 -11.09 3.96
C ALA A 232 -7.19 -10.42 5.11
N LEU A 233 -7.03 -9.10 5.29
CA LEU A 233 -7.79 -8.30 6.24
C LEU A 233 -9.29 -8.42 5.99
N ALA A 234 -9.74 -8.20 4.76
CA ALA A 234 -11.16 -8.27 4.40
C ALA A 234 -11.76 -9.67 4.62
N LEU A 235 -11.02 -10.73 4.30
CA LEU A 235 -11.44 -12.11 4.57
C LEU A 235 -11.50 -12.41 6.07
N ALA A 236 -10.58 -11.86 6.87
CA ALA A 236 -10.57 -12.02 8.32
C ALA A 236 -11.73 -11.29 8.98
N GLU A 237 -12.08 -10.08 8.52
CA GLU A 237 -13.25 -9.34 8.99
C GLU A 237 -14.56 -10.08 8.70
N GLN A 238 -14.63 -10.81 7.58
CA GLN A 238 -15.74 -11.68 7.24
C GLN A 238 -15.73 -13.04 7.96
N GLY A 239 -14.70 -13.32 8.78
CA GLY A 239 -14.52 -14.58 9.50
C GLY A 239 -14.21 -15.79 8.61
N MET A 240 -13.74 -15.55 7.37
CA MET A 240 -13.37 -16.60 6.42
C MET A 240 -11.97 -17.16 6.71
N ILE A 241 -11.05 -16.33 7.21
CA ILE A 241 -9.71 -16.73 7.64
C ILE A 241 -9.42 -16.25 9.07
N PRO A 242 -8.45 -16.86 9.79
CA PRO A 242 -8.06 -16.39 11.12
C PRO A 242 -7.45 -14.98 11.09
N ARG A 243 -7.82 -14.13 12.05
CA ARG A 243 -7.25 -12.78 12.20
C ARG A 243 -5.74 -12.81 12.47
N VAL A 244 -5.26 -13.83 13.18
CA VAL A 244 -3.82 -14.05 13.38
C VAL A 244 -3.09 -14.40 12.08
N PHE A 245 -3.76 -15.07 11.13
CA PHE A 245 -3.16 -15.35 9.82
C PHE A 245 -3.03 -14.07 9.02
N ALA A 246 -4.09 -13.24 8.96
CA ALA A 246 -4.04 -11.94 8.29
C ALA A 246 -2.99 -11.00 8.89
N ALA A 247 -2.81 -11.00 10.22
CA ALA A 247 -1.76 -10.23 10.89
C ALA A 247 -0.35 -10.70 10.50
N VAL A 248 -0.12 -12.02 10.40
CA VAL A 248 1.16 -12.57 9.95
C VAL A 248 1.40 -12.27 8.47
N ASP A 249 0.38 -12.43 7.63
CA ASP A 249 0.44 -12.15 6.19
C ASP A 249 0.81 -10.68 5.94
N ARG A 250 0.21 -9.73 6.68
CA ARG A 250 0.56 -8.30 6.64
C ARG A 250 2.04 -8.05 6.86
N VAL A 251 2.63 -8.67 7.88
CA VAL A 251 4.05 -8.47 8.18
C VAL A 251 4.91 -9.17 7.11
N ALA A 252 4.45 -10.28 6.54
CA ALA A 252 5.13 -10.95 5.44
C ALA A 252 5.21 -10.09 4.15
N THR A 253 4.35 -9.09 3.97
CA THR A 253 4.42 -8.20 2.78
C THR A 253 5.53 -7.17 2.84
N ILE A 254 6.13 -6.93 4.01
CA ILE A 254 7.14 -5.87 4.22
C ILE A 254 8.27 -5.95 3.19
N PRO A 255 8.95 -7.10 2.97
CA PRO A 255 10.06 -7.13 2.02
C PRO A 255 9.61 -6.95 0.57
N ARG A 256 8.38 -7.34 0.22
CA ARG A 256 7.79 -7.08 -1.11
C ARG A 256 7.61 -5.59 -1.32
N SER A 257 6.96 -4.88 -0.39
CA SER A 257 6.67 -3.44 -0.54
C SER A 257 7.95 -2.60 -0.43
N LEU A 258 8.92 -3.03 0.37
CA LEU A 258 10.23 -2.37 0.49
C LEU A 258 10.97 -2.26 -0.84
N VAL A 259 10.74 -3.19 -1.78
CA VAL A 259 11.36 -3.18 -3.11
C VAL A 259 11.13 -1.87 -3.86
N ALA A 260 9.96 -1.21 -3.72
CA ALA A 260 9.72 0.06 -4.38
C ALA A 260 10.83 1.09 -4.05
N PHE A 261 11.20 1.16 -2.77
CA PHE A 261 12.23 2.06 -2.25
C PHE A 261 13.66 1.55 -2.56
N GLU A 262 13.86 0.23 -2.61
CA GLU A 262 15.11 -0.36 -3.11
C GLU A 262 15.37 -0.01 -4.58
N MET A 263 14.30 0.15 -5.37
CA MET A 263 14.34 0.53 -6.79
C MET A 263 14.36 2.04 -7.04
N GLY A 264 14.25 2.87 -6.00
CA GLY A 264 14.42 4.32 -6.09
C GLY A 264 13.18 5.17 -5.82
N ALA A 265 12.06 4.57 -5.40
CA ALA A 265 10.95 5.34 -4.85
C ALA A 265 11.40 6.09 -3.58
N ILE A 266 10.78 7.25 -3.32
CA ILE A 266 11.16 8.14 -2.20
C ILE A 266 9.99 8.46 -1.27
N GLY A 267 8.81 7.92 -1.52
CA GLY A 267 7.58 8.25 -0.82
C GLY A 267 6.90 9.52 -1.35
N PRO A 268 5.71 9.87 -0.83
CA PRO A 268 4.97 9.16 0.20
C PRO A 268 4.45 7.80 -0.28
N ASP A 269 4.54 6.80 0.59
CA ASP A 269 3.91 5.49 0.37
C ASP A 269 2.39 5.60 0.28
N LYS A 270 1.73 4.57 -0.26
CA LYS A 270 0.26 4.56 -0.50
C LYS A 270 -0.53 4.28 0.78
N ASP A 271 -1.74 4.84 0.82
CA ASP A 271 -2.66 4.87 1.97
C ASP A 271 -3.13 3.51 2.48
N CYS A 272 -3.53 2.63 1.56
CA CYS A 272 -4.01 1.29 1.86
C CYS A 272 -2.88 0.31 2.28
N GLY A 273 -1.62 0.78 2.24
CA GLY A 273 -0.44 0.03 2.66
C GLY A 273 -0.30 0.04 4.18
N TYR A 274 -1.03 -0.81 4.89
CA TYR A 274 -0.87 -0.92 6.36
C TYR A 274 0.52 -1.43 6.78
N GLU A 275 1.33 -1.96 5.87
CA GLU A 275 2.76 -2.19 6.08
C GLU A 275 3.63 -0.90 6.05
N GLY A 276 3.05 0.25 5.68
CA GLY A 276 3.69 1.56 5.60
C GLY A 276 4.49 1.96 6.86
N PRO A 277 4.04 1.72 8.10
CA PRO A 277 4.85 1.96 9.30
C PRO A 277 6.23 1.28 9.23
N TYR A 278 6.31 0.08 8.65
CA TYR A 278 7.57 -0.62 8.45
C TYR A 278 8.42 0.03 7.35
N MET A 279 7.81 0.54 6.28
CA MET A 279 8.50 1.31 5.23
C MET A 279 9.12 2.57 5.82
N LYS A 280 8.38 3.29 6.67
CA LYS A 280 8.88 4.46 7.38
C LYS A 280 10.02 4.11 8.35
N ALA A 281 9.88 3.01 9.10
CA ALA A 281 10.93 2.56 10.02
C ALA A 281 12.24 2.17 9.30
N ILE A 282 12.12 1.43 8.19
CA ILE A 282 13.26 0.84 7.46
C ILE A 282 13.84 1.83 6.44
N ALA A 283 13.00 2.43 5.59
CA ALA A 283 13.42 3.29 4.49
C ALA A 283 13.37 4.79 4.83
N GLY A 284 12.77 5.18 5.95
CA GLY A 284 12.73 6.56 6.42
C GLY A 284 11.85 7.48 5.59
N VAL A 285 11.04 6.92 4.70
CA VAL A 285 10.18 7.68 3.78
C VAL A 285 8.89 8.13 4.47
N PRO A 286 8.26 9.22 4.02
CA PRO A 286 6.91 9.54 4.44
C PRO A 286 5.92 8.49 3.96
N ILE A 287 4.81 8.33 4.67
CA ILE A 287 3.76 7.37 4.34
C ILE A 287 2.39 8.01 4.39
N SER A 288 1.52 7.65 3.44
CA SER A 288 0.08 7.84 3.63
C SER A 288 -0.49 6.65 4.38
N MET A 289 -1.49 6.90 5.21
CA MET A 289 -2.21 5.85 5.95
C MET A 289 -3.69 6.16 5.96
N GLU A 290 -4.48 5.12 6.11
CA GLU A 290 -5.93 5.19 6.27
C GLU A 290 -6.38 4.42 7.52
N GLY A 291 -7.62 4.61 7.95
CA GLY A 291 -8.16 3.88 9.10
C GLY A 291 -9.57 4.32 9.44
N LYS A 292 -9.80 4.93 10.60
CA LYS A 292 -11.16 5.29 11.06
C LYS A 292 -11.94 6.16 10.06
N THR A 293 -11.26 6.97 9.26
CA THR A 293 -11.86 7.91 8.29
C THR A 293 -11.92 7.32 6.87
N ALA A 294 -11.45 6.09 6.71
CA ALA A 294 -11.65 5.25 5.52
C ALA A 294 -12.81 4.24 5.68
N ALA A 295 -13.62 4.38 6.72
CA ALA A 295 -14.84 3.58 6.92
C ALA A 295 -15.86 3.68 5.77
N CYS A 296 -15.69 4.65 4.87
CA CYS A 296 -16.46 4.76 3.64
C CYS A 296 -16.07 3.73 2.56
N ALA A 297 -14.84 3.19 2.61
CA ALA A 297 -14.35 2.19 1.67
C ALA A 297 -14.51 0.78 2.23
N HIS A 298 -14.03 0.54 3.45
CA HIS A 298 -14.09 -0.76 4.10
C HIS A 298 -14.15 -0.66 5.62
N LEU A 299 -14.53 -1.75 6.27
CA LEU A 299 -14.56 -1.86 7.73
C LEU A 299 -13.32 -2.63 8.18
N SER A 300 -12.65 -2.16 9.23
CA SER A 300 -11.45 -2.80 9.75
C SER A 300 -11.35 -2.69 11.27
N ALA A 301 -10.50 -3.53 11.87
CA ALA A 301 -10.05 -3.39 13.26
C ALA A 301 -8.89 -2.39 13.44
N ILE A 302 -8.51 -1.67 12.36
CA ILE A 302 -7.32 -0.82 12.30
C ILE A 302 -7.76 0.64 12.12
N GLY A 303 -8.35 1.22 13.16
CA GLY A 303 -9.00 2.53 13.07
C GLY A 303 -8.06 3.69 13.36
N ASN A 304 -7.71 3.87 14.63
CA ASN A 304 -6.86 4.94 15.13
C ASN A 304 -5.37 4.58 15.03
N ILE A 305 -5.01 3.31 15.22
CA ILE A 305 -3.60 2.89 15.29
C ILE A 305 -2.83 3.19 13.99
N ALA A 306 -3.50 3.17 12.84
CA ALA A 306 -2.90 3.53 11.57
C ALA A 306 -2.40 4.99 11.51
N ALA A 307 -2.99 5.89 12.31
CA ALA A 307 -2.57 7.28 12.39
C ALA A 307 -1.34 7.50 13.28
N CYS A 308 -0.79 6.47 13.94
CA CYS A 308 0.33 6.64 14.88
C CYS A 308 1.55 7.32 14.25
N VAL A 309 1.84 6.98 13.00
CA VAL A 309 3.07 7.36 12.31
C VAL A 309 2.84 7.83 10.88
N CYS A 310 1.60 8.19 10.53
CA CYS A 310 1.25 8.67 9.18
C CYS A 310 1.82 10.06 8.90
N ASP A 311 2.13 10.37 7.64
CA ASP A 311 2.50 11.72 7.19
C ASP A 311 1.39 12.33 6.31
N MET A 312 0.58 11.46 5.74
CA MET A 312 -0.69 11.78 5.08
C MET A 312 -1.80 10.89 5.63
N TRP A 313 -3.02 11.41 5.65
CA TRP A 313 -4.18 10.71 6.19
C TRP A 313 -5.29 10.62 5.15
N SER A 314 -5.68 9.40 4.78
CA SER A 314 -6.58 9.09 3.68
C SER A 314 -7.92 8.49 4.10
N ASN A 315 -8.91 8.64 3.23
CA ASN A 315 -10.21 7.99 3.30
C ASN A 315 -10.33 6.73 2.42
N GLU A 316 -9.21 6.21 1.88
CA GLU A 316 -9.12 5.10 0.92
C GLU A 316 -9.83 5.36 -0.39
N SER A 317 -11.17 5.34 -0.43
CA SER A 317 -11.95 5.70 -1.60
C SER A 317 -13.40 5.96 -1.22
N VAL A 318 -14.05 6.90 -1.91
CA VAL A 318 -15.47 7.18 -1.69
C VAL A 318 -16.17 7.55 -2.99
N GLN A 319 -17.34 6.94 -3.21
CA GLN A 319 -18.16 7.22 -4.39
C GLN A 319 -18.73 8.64 -4.35
N ASN A 320 -18.92 9.28 -5.51
CA ASN A 320 -19.62 10.57 -5.60
C ASN A 320 -21.14 10.45 -5.38
N VAL A 321 -21.55 10.22 -4.13
CA VAL A 321 -22.96 10.14 -3.75
C VAL A 321 -23.36 11.31 -2.87
N LYS A 322 -24.61 11.77 -2.99
CA LYS A 322 -25.12 12.89 -2.19
C LYS A 322 -25.42 12.45 -0.75
N LEU A 323 -24.73 13.06 0.21
CA LEU A 323 -25.11 13.01 1.63
C LEU A 323 -25.94 14.26 2.01
N LEU A 324 -26.48 14.28 3.23
CA LEU A 324 -27.31 15.38 3.73
C LEU A 324 -26.59 16.74 3.63
N SER A 325 -25.31 16.78 4.01
CA SER A 325 -24.50 18.00 4.01
C SER A 325 -23.95 18.33 2.62
N ALA A 326 -23.28 17.38 1.97
CA ALA A 326 -22.56 17.57 0.71
C ALA A 326 -22.37 16.22 -0.02
N PRO A 327 -21.88 16.20 -1.26
CA PRO A 327 -21.39 14.96 -1.86
C PRO A 327 -20.30 14.30 -1.00
N ALA A 328 -20.24 12.98 -0.99
CA ALA A 328 -19.41 12.23 -0.05
C ALA A 328 -17.90 12.58 -0.11
N PRO A 329 -17.26 12.79 -1.28
CA PRO A 329 -15.86 13.23 -1.31
C PRO A 329 -15.60 14.56 -0.56
N VAL A 330 -16.58 15.46 -0.57
CA VAL A 330 -16.50 16.75 0.16
C VAL A 330 -16.63 16.53 1.66
N VAL A 331 -17.50 15.61 2.09
CA VAL A 331 -17.66 15.24 3.50
C VAL A 331 -16.41 14.54 4.03
N SER A 332 -15.85 13.60 3.27
CA SER A 332 -14.60 12.91 3.63
C SER A 332 -13.44 13.90 3.72
N THR A 333 -13.32 14.83 2.77
CA THR A 333 -12.30 15.90 2.82
C THR A 333 -12.35 16.68 4.15
N GLU A 334 -13.55 17.03 4.60
CA GLU A 334 -13.73 17.71 5.89
C GLU A 334 -13.30 16.87 7.08
N GLN A 335 -13.67 15.59 7.11
CA GLN A 335 -13.28 14.67 8.18
C GLN A 335 -11.76 14.50 8.25
N LEU A 336 -11.11 14.30 7.12
CA LEU A 336 -9.65 14.17 7.02
C LEU A 336 -8.93 15.42 7.50
N ILE A 337 -9.42 16.61 7.12
CA ILE A 337 -8.85 17.89 7.57
C ILE A 337 -8.90 18.02 9.09
N TYR A 338 -10.01 17.62 9.72
CA TYR A 338 -10.12 17.71 11.18
C TYR A 338 -9.20 16.71 11.90
N ASP A 339 -9.06 15.49 11.37
CA ASP A 339 -8.10 14.52 11.92
C ASP A 339 -6.67 15.03 11.85
N CYS A 340 -6.26 15.53 10.68
CA CYS A 340 -4.93 16.12 10.48
C CYS A 340 -4.72 17.33 11.38
N ARG A 341 -5.73 18.20 11.51
CA ARG A 341 -5.64 19.39 12.35
C ARG A 341 -5.42 19.04 13.82
N LEU A 342 -6.10 18.02 14.33
CA LEU A 342 -5.91 17.59 15.71
C LEU A 342 -4.50 17.05 15.96
N MET A 343 -3.98 16.23 15.05
CA MET A 343 -2.59 15.74 15.10
C MET A 343 -1.58 16.90 15.04
N ASN A 344 -1.79 17.84 14.12
CA ASN A 344 -0.91 19.00 13.97
C ASN A 344 -0.94 19.92 15.20
N GLU A 345 -2.10 20.12 15.83
CA GLU A 345 -2.21 20.92 17.06
C GLU A 345 -1.45 20.26 18.23
N ALA A 346 -1.64 18.95 18.42
CA ALA A 346 -0.91 18.21 19.45
C ALA A 346 0.61 18.25 19.22
N ALA A 347 1.06 18.23 17.95
CA ALA A 347 2.47 18.39 17.63
C ALA A 347 3.00 19.82 17.85
N ALA A 348 2.18 20.84 17.56
CA ALA A 348 2.54 22.24 17.76
C ALA A 348 2.72 22.59 19.26
N ASP A 349 1.94 21.97 20.16
CA ASP A 349 2.10 22.11 21.61
C ASP A 349 3.39 21.47 22.15
N GLY A 350 4.01 20.59 21.37
CA GLY A 350 5.33 20.04 21.64
C GLY A 350 5.40 18.52 21.53
N ARG A 351 6.62 18.02 21.39
CA ARG A 351 6.90 16.60 21.12
C ARG A 351 6.27 15.62 22.12
N SER A 352 6.21 15.96 23.41
CA SER A 352 5.58 15.10 24.42
C SER A 352 4.08 14.92 24.20
N PHE A 353 3.39 15.92 23.65
CA PHE A 353 1.96 15.84 23.34
C PHE A 353 1.71 15.03 22.07
N ALA A 354 2.55 15.19 21.04
CA ALA A 354 2.53 14.34 19.85
C ALA A 354 2.69 12.86 20.21
N LEU A 355 3.68 12.53 21.04
CA LEU A 355 3.92 11.17 21.52
C LEU A 355 2.75 10.66 22.35
N LYS A 356 2.18 11.50 23.22
CA LYS A 356 1.02 11.10 24.02
C LYS A 356 -0.20 10.78 23.15
N MET A 357 -0.45 11.58 22.11
CA MET A 357 -1.51 11.32 21.15
C MET A 357 -1.26 10.02 20.38
N ARG A 358 -0.05 9.82 19.86
CA ARG A 358 0.35 8.54 19.24
C ARG A 358 0.09 7.34 20.15
N ASP A 359 0.50 7.44 21.41
CA ASP A 359 0.32 6.33 22.37
C ASP A 359 -1.17 6.03 22.61
N TRP A 360 -2.04 7.05 22.62
CA TRP A 360 -3.49 6.85 22.69
C TRP A 360 -4.07 6.23 21.42
N LEU A 361 -3.62 6.66 20.24
CA LEU A 361 -4.00 6.07 18.96
C LEU A 361 -3.62 4.58 18.90
N ALA A 362 -2.43 4.22 19.41
CA ALA A 362 -2.01 2.83 19.49
C ALA A 362 -2.81 2.03 20.53
N ALA A 363 -3.00 2.59 21.73
CA ALA A 363 -3.63 1.88 22.85
C ALA A 363 -5.13 1.66 22.65
N SER A 364 -5.81 2.45 21.81
CA SER A 364 -7.24 2.28 21.55
C SER A 364 -7.54 0.96 20.82
N ASP A 365 -6.65 0.52 19.94
CA ASP A 365 -6.93 -0.58 19.01
C ASP A 365 -6.03 -1.81 19.25
N SER A 366 -4.75 -1.61 19.58
CA SER A 366 -3.72 -2.68 19.57
C SER A 366 -4.06 -3.92 20.40
N ARG A 367 -4.79 -3.77 21.51
CA ARG A 367 -5.16 -4.92 22.35
C ARG A 367 -6.33 -5.74 21.79
N LEU A 368 -7.11 -5.17 20.87
CA LEU A 368 -8.40 -5.70 20.46
C LEU A 368 -8.30 -6.67 19.28
N ASP A 369 -7.22 -6.57 18.49
CA ASP A 369 -7.04 -7.38 17.29
C ASP A 369 -5.55 -7.62 17.00
N PRO A 370 -5.13 -8.84 16.61
CA PRO A 370 -3.73 -9.11 16.23
C PRO A 370 -3.26 -8.27 15.03
N GLN A 371 -4.16 -7.88 14.11
CA GLN A 371 -3.80 -7.05 12.96
C GLN A 371 -3.47 -5.62 13.39
N ALA A 372 -4.15 -5.09 14.40
CA ALA A 372 -3.78 -3.81 15.02
C ALA A 372 -2.50 -3.97 15.86
N TYR A 373 -2.35 -5.07 16.60
CA TYR A 373 -1.21 -5.31 17.47
C TYR A 373 0.14 -5.26 16.74
N VAL A 374 0.22 -5.86 15.55
CA VAL A 374 1.45 -5.82 14.73
C VAL A 374 1.75 -4.41 14.17
N LEU A 375 0.85 -3.44 14.29
CA LEU A 375 1.08 -2.05 13.89
C LEU A 375 1.44 -1.14 15.07
N ARG A 376 1.57 -1.68 16.28
CA ARG A 376 2.01 -0.91 17.45
C ARG A 376 3.42 -0.38 17.19
N PRO A 377 3.70 0.93 17.38
CA PRO A 377 4.98 1.53 16.97
C PRO A 377 6.24 0.84 17.51
N ASP A 378 6.21 0.32 18.74
CA ASP A 378 7.30 -0.44 19.34
C ASP A 378 7.47 -1.83 18.69
N ILE A 379 6.38 -2.53 18.37
CA ILE A 379 6.39 -3.82 17.68
C ILE A 379 6.91 -3.67 16.24
N VAL A 380 6.49 -2.61 15.55
CA VAL A 380 6.99 -2.27 14.21
C VAL A 380 8.51 -2.10 14.24
N LEU A 381 9.04 -1.26 15.15
CA LEU A 381 10.48 -1.06 15.27
C LEU A 381 11.23 -2.34 15.65
N GLU A 382 10.67 -3.16 16.55
CA GLU A 382 11.27 -4.44 16.95
C GLU A 382 11.43 -5.39 15.76
N ILE A 383 10.36 -5.59 14.98
CA ILE A 383 10.39 -6.47 13.81
C ILE A 383 11.31 -5.89 12.74
N SER A 384 11.17 -4.60 12.42
CA SER A 384 12.02 -3.94 11.43
C SER A 384 13.50 -4.06 11.75
N GLN A 385 13.88 -3.97 13.03
CA GLN A 385 15.26 -4.10 13.49
C GLN A 385 15.88 -5.47 13.15
N GLU A 386 15.06 -6.52 13.12
CA GLU A 386 15.48 -7.86 12.71
C GLU A 386 15.46 -8.05 11.19
N LEU A 387 14.55 -7.39 10.48
CA LEU A 387 14.43 -7.49 9.02
C LEU A 387 15.58 -6.82 8.28
N VAL A 388 16.07 -5.66 8.74
CA VAL A 388 17.22 -4.96 8.12
C VAL A 388 18.54 -5.74 8.17
N LYS A 389 18.60 -6.83 8.95
CA LYS A 389 19.75 -7.74 8.98
C LYS A 389 19.77 -8.70 7.80
N GLU A 390 18.61 -8.93 7.17
CA GLU A 390 18.46 -9.84 6.04
C GLU A 390 18.74 -9.11 4.73
N LYS A 391 19.54 -9.73 3.86
CA LYS A 391 19.90 -9.18 2.54
C LYS A 391 19.11 -9.79 1.39
N ASP A 392 18.52 -10.96 1.65
CA ASP A 392 17.71 -11.69 0.68
C ASP A 392 16.23 -11.47 1.02
N ALA A 393 15.46 -11.01 0.03
CA ALA A 393 14.06 -10.65 0.24
C ALA A 393 13.16 -11.87 0.53
N PHE A 394 13.51 -13.07 0.01
CA PHE A 394 12.79 -14.30 0.31
C PHE A 394 13.01 -14.71 1.77
N ILE A 395 14.27 -14.69 2.22
CA ILE A 395 14.60 -14.94 3.64
C ILE A 395 13.97 -13.90 4.56
N ALA A 396 14.02 -12.61 4.18
CA ALA A 396 13.36 -11.55 4.92
C ALA A 396 11.85 -11.79 5.03
N THR A 397 11.20 -12.29 3.97
CA THR A 397 9.75 -12.56 3.94
C THR A 397 9.40 -13.70 4.90
N LYS A 398 10.16 -14.80 4.83
CA LYS A 398 10.03 -15.94 5.76
C LYS A 398 10.22 -15.48 7.21
N LYS A 399 11.25 -14.67 7.47
CA LYS A 399 11.57 -14.13 8.80
C LYS A 399 10.49 -13.18 9.31
N ALA A 400 9.95 -12.32 8.45
CA ALA A 400 8.87 -11.39 8.79
C ALA A 400 7.63 -12.14 9.29
N ALA A 401 7.22 -13.19 8.59
CA ALA A 401 6.13 -14.05 9.02
C ALA A 401 6.41 -14.74 10.38
N ALA A 402 7.64 -15.24 10.58
CA ALA A 402 8.05 -15.88 11.83
C ALA A 402 8.02 -14.91 13.02
N LEU A 403 8.58 -13.71 12.84
CA LEU A 403 8.61 -12.66 13.85
C LEU A 403 7.19 -12.19 14.22
N ALA A 404 6.31 -12.02 13.23
CA ALA A 404 4.91 -11.68 13.48
C ALA A 404 4.21 -12.72 14.38
N ALA A 405 4.37 -14.01 14.05
CA ALA A 405 3.82 -15.08 14.86
C ALA A 405 4.40 -15.07 16.29
N GLU A 406 5.70 -14.82 16.44
CA GLU A 406 6.37 -14.75 17.73
C GLU A 406 5.87 -13.58 18.59
N VAL A 407 5.81 -12.36 18.04
CA VAL A 407 5.38 -11.18 18.81
C VAL A 407 3.92 -11.29 19.23
N ILE A 408 3.05 -11.89 18.40
CA ILE A 408 1.64 -12.15 18.75
C ILE A 408 1.58 -13.21 19.86
N LYS A 409 2.32 -14.32 19.76
CA LYS A 409 2.39 -15.35 20.82
C LYS A 409 2.85 -14.74 22.15
N ARG A 410 3.88 -13.89 22.11
CA ARG A 410 4.39 -13.18 23.29
C ARG A 410 3.37 -12.20 23.85
N GLY A 411 2.72 -11.40 23.01
CA GLY A 411 1.67 -10.48 23.43
C GLY A 411 0.50 -11.20 24.09
N LEU A 412 0.10 -12.35 23.52
CA LEU A 412 -0.96 -13.20 24.09
C LEU A 412 -0.57 -13.75 25.48
N ALA A 413 0.66 -14.23 25.63
CA ALA A 413 1.17 -14.73 26.91
C ALA A 413 1.22 -13.66 28.01
N ARG A 414 1.46 -12.39 27.61
CA ARG A 414 1.49 -11.23 28.51
C ARG A 414 0.13 -10.57 28.72
N GLY A 415 -0.91 -11.01 28.00
CA GLY A 415 -2.24 -10.37 28.02
C GLY A 415 -2.29 -9.01 27.34
N GLU A 416 -1.32 -8.69 26.47
CA GLU A 416 -1.23 -7.42 25.72
C GLU A 416 -2.17 -7.40 24.50
N VAL A 417 -2.51 -8.57 23.94
CA VAL A 417 -3.41 -8.71 22.78
C VAL A 417 -4.45 -9.79 23.01
N GLN A 418 -5.66 -9.53 22.54
CA GLN A 418 -6.75 -10.49 22.54
C GLN A 418 -6.72 -11.31 21.24
N VAL A 419 -6.71 -12.63 21.39
CA VAL A 419 -6.87 -13.58 20.29
C VAL A 419 -7.93 -14.59 20.71
N SER A 420 -8.88 -14.87 19.81
CA SER A 420 -9.94 -15.82 20.10
C SER A 420 -9.36 -17.21 20.39
N SER A 421 -9.96 -17.97 21.32
CA SER A 421 -9.44 -19.28 21.70
C SER A 421 -9.33 -20.26 20.52
N ARG A 422 -10.20 -20.10 19.51
CA ARG A 422 -10.21 -20.89 18.27
C ARG A 422 -9.02 -20.58 17.36
N GLU A 423 -8.47 -19.37 17.45
CA GLU A 423 -7.37 -18.90 16.61
C GLU A 423 -5.99 -19.13 17.22
N LYS A 424 -5.88 -19.36 18.53
CA LYS A 424 -4.58 -19.56 19.20
C LYS A 424 -3.75 -20.67 18.56
N LYS A 425 -4.38 -21.79 18.20
CA LYS A 425 -3.71 -22.92 17.53
C LYS A 425 -3.14 -22.58 16.15
N TRP A 426 -3.69 -21.55 15.49
CA TRP A 426 -3.21 -21.15 14.17
C TRP A 426 -1.82 -20.55 14.22
N LEU A 427 -1.43 -19.91 15.33
CA LEU A 427 -0.06 -19.41 15.50
C LEU A 427 0.95 -20.57 15.49
N ASP A 428 0.60 -21.73 16.04
CA ASP A 428 1.47 -22.92 16.00
C ASP A 428 1.47 -23.57 14.62
N ILE A 429 0.30 -23.69 13.97
CA ILE A 429 0.18 -24.18 12.59
C ILE A 429 1.02 -23.33 11.62
N ILE A 430 0.96 -22.00 11.75
CA ILE A 430 1.74 -21.06 10.95
C ILE A 430 3.24 -21.28 11.20
N SER A 431 3.69 -21.31 12.47
CA SER A 431 5.10 -21.55 12.80
C SER A 431 5.62 -22.87 12.22
N SER A 432 4.87 -23.96 12.39
CA SER A 432 5.27 -25.27 11.85
C SER A 432 5.32 -25.30 10.32
N GLN A 433 4.42 -24.58 9.64
CA GLN A 433 4.50 -24.42 8.19
C GLN A 433 5.75 -23.62 7.78
N ILE A 434 6.08 -22.54 8.47
CA ILE A 434 7.28 -21.73 8.16
C ILE A 434 8.57 -22.55 8.32
N GLU A 435 8.65 -23.40 9.34
CA GLU A 435 9.81 -24.28 9.60
C GLU A 435 10.09 -25.26 8.44
N THR A 436 9.08 -25.60 7.65
CA THR A 436 9.22 -26.51 6.50
C THR A 436 9.71 -25.83 5.23
N ILE A 437 9.82 -24.49 5.21
CA ILE A 437 10.27 -23.74 4.02
C ILE A 437 11.80 -23.78 3.96
N PRO A 438 12.43 -24.19 2.85
CA PRO A 438 13.89 -24.12 2.67
C PRO A 438 14.43 -22.69 2.81
N ASP A 439 15.72 -22.54 3.10
CA ASP A 439 16.40 -21.24 3.16
C ASP A 439 16.93 -20.79 1.78
N ASP A 440 16.68 -21.57 0.74
CA ASP A 440 17.00 -21.23 -0.64
C ASP A 440 15.70 -21.15 -1.47
N TRP A 441 15.50 -20.03 -2.17
CA TRP A 441 14.26 -19.80 -2.91
C TRP A 441 14.11 -20.74 -4.11
N GLU A 442 15.23 -21.19 -4.69
CA GLU A 442 15.25 -22.06 -5.87
C GLU A 442 14.91 -23.49 -5.46
N GLU A 443 15.48 -23.99 -4.36
CA GLU A 443 15.06 -25.23 -3.71
C GLU A 443 13.55 -25.19 -3.39
N PHE A 444 13.08 -24.10 -2.80
CA PHE A 444 11.66 -23.95 -2.47
C PHE A 444 10.77 -23.92 -3.72
N TRP A 445 11.20 -23.28 -4.81
CA TRP A 445 10.49 -23.32 -6.09
C TRP A 445 10.32 -24.75 -6.61
N TYR A 446 11.38 -25.57 -6.56
CA TYR A 446 11.32 -26.97 -7.02
C TYR A 446 10.49 -27.88 -6.12
N GLU A 447 10.32 -27.51 -4.86
CA GLU A 447 9.38 -28.15 -3.94
C GLU A 447 7.94 -27.72 -4.24
N ILE A 448 7.66 -26.41 -4.16
CA ILE A 448 6.30 -25.87 -4.18
C ILE A 448 5.63 -25.93 -5.54
N GLN A 449 6.37 -25.91 -6.65
CA GLN A 449 5.77 -25.97 -7.99
C GLN A 449 4.89 -27.21 -8.23
N LYS A 450 5.11 -28.28 -7.46
CA LYS A 450 4.30 -29.51 -7.51
C LYS A 450 2.93 -29.34 -6.86
N GLU A 451 2.76 -28.30 -6.03
CA GLU A 451 1.55 -27.95 -5.31
C GLU A 451 0.80 -26.77 -5.96
N LEU A 452 1.38 -26.15 -6.99
CA LEU A 452 0.82 -24.97 -7.65
C LEU A 452 0.07 -25.35 -8.93
N ASP A 453 -1.00 -24.61 -9.20
CA ASP A 453 -1.77 -24.71 -10.44
C ASP A 453 -1.11 -23.87 -11.54
N LEU A 454 -0.26 -24.51 -12.35
CA LEU A 454 0.47 -23.86 -13.44
C LEU A 454 -0.43 -23.46 -14.63
N GLU A 455 -1.74 -23.75 -14.61
CA GLU A 455 -2.68 -23.21 -15.59
C GLU A 455 -3.14 -21.79 -15.20
N LYS A 456 -3.04 -21.43 -13.91
CA LYS A 456 -3.45 -20.13 -13.36
C LYS A 456 -2.31 -19.12 -13.23
N PHE A 457 -1.08 -19.57 -13.40
CA PHE A 457 0.15 -18.80 -13.18
C PHE A 457 1.20 -19.12 -14.25
N ARG A 458 1.95 -18.12 -14.70
CA ARG A 458 3.03 -18.26 -15.69
C ARG A 458 4.40 -18.06 -15.04
N PRO A 459 5.14 -19.14 -14.74
CA PRO A 459 6.47 -19.05 -14.13
C PRO A 459 7.44 -18.14 -14.91
N GLU A 460 7.36 -18.15 -16.23
CA GLU A 460 8.22 -17.36 -17.11
C GLU A 460 8.02 -15.83 -16.96
N GLU A 461 6.85 -15.37 -16.51
CA GLU A 461 6.61 -13.96 -16.22
C GLU A 461 7.39 -13.50 -14.96
N TYR A 462 7.90 -14.46 -14.17
CA TYR A 462 8.70 -14.24 -12.96
C TYR A 462 10.10 -14.83 -13.08
N ASP A 463 10.61 -15.03 -14.30
CA ASP A 463 11.96 -15.58 -14.54
C ASP A 463 12.19 -16.96 -13.88
N LEU A 464 11.13 -17.77 -13.75
CA LEU A 464 11.21 -19.13 -13.21
C LEU A 464 11.13 -20.17 -14.33
N GLU A 465 12.02 -21.16 -14.30
CA GLU A 465 12.00 -22.28 -15.23
C GLU A 465 11.21 -23.47 -14.64
N VAL A 466 10.34 -24.06 -15.45
CA VAL A 466 9.64 -25.31 -15.11
C VAL A 466 10.49 -26.48 -15.59
N ILE A 467 10.97 -27.32 -14.67
CA ILE A 467 11.56 -28.60 -15.07
C ILE A 467 10.40 -29.56 -15.33
N MET A 468 10.03 -29.71 -16.60
CA MET A 468 9.21 -30.85 -17.03
C MET A 468 9.96 -32.12 -16.64
N ALA A 469 9.34 -32.98 -15.82
CA ALA A 469 9.84 -34.31 -15.57
C ALA A 469 10.19 -34.93 -16.93
N ARG A 470 11.46 -35.26 -17.16
CA ARG A 470 11.89 -35.99 -18.35
C ARG A 470 11.03 -37.24 -18.40
N GLY A 471 10.04 -37.24 -19.30
CA GLY A 471 9.27 -38.42 -19.61
C GLY A 471 10.27 -39.52 -19.90
N ALA A 472 10.19 -40.59 -19.11
CA ALA A 472 10.91 -41.81 -19.39
C ALA A 472 10.70 -42.11 -20.88
N SER A 473 11.79 -42.10 -21.63
CA SER A 473 11.81 -42.64 -22.99
C SER A 473 11.10 -43.99 -22.92
N ALA A 474 9.98 -44.12 -23.64
CA ALA A 474 9.35 -45.39 -23.87
C ALA A 474 10.35 -46.26 -24.65
N GLY A 475 11.15 -47.02 -23.90
CA GLY A 475 11.91 -48.14 -24.39
C GLY A 475 10.99 -49.36 -24.40
N ASN A 476 10.34 -49.58 -25.55
CA ASN A 476 10.20 -50.86 -26.26
C ASN A 476 9.12 -50.75 -27.33
#